data_AF-A0A0P4W500-F1
#
_entry.id   AF-A0A0P4W500-F1
#
_cell.length_a   1.000
_cell.length_b   1.000
_cell.length_c   1.000
_cell.angle_alpha   90.00
_cell.angle_beta   90.00
_cell.angle_gamma   90.00
#
_symmetry.space_group_name_H-M   'P 1'
#
loop_
_entity.id
_entity.type
_entity.pdbx_description
1 polymer ?
#
loop_
_entity_poly.entity_id
_entity_poly.type
_entity_poly.pdbx_seq_one_letter_code
_entity_poly.pdbx_strand_id
1 'polypeptide(L)'
;MSGAERWLQETKCPFPYYRDPARALYCHFGLKRSIKNVWNTSTLRFYGCESAKGTPLPHSYSDIEDDPHQMGGDFILDKDFKIVFIHRSKTPSDRPVVDEILEALKYTIESD
;
A
#
# COMPACT_ATOMS: atom_id res chain seq x y z
N MET A 1 -16.89 10.05 -8.76
CA MET A 1 -15.80 9.09 -9.04
C MET A 1 -15.01 8.94 -7.75
N SER A 2 -14.68 7.73 -7.36
CA SER A 2 -13.83 7.47 -6.18
C SER A 2 -12.35 7.70 -6.48
N GLY A 3 -11.54 7.97 -5.46
CA GLY A 3 -10.10 8.23 -5.64
C GLY A 3 -9.38 7.07 -6.34
N ALA A 4 -9.78 5.85 -6.01
CA ALA A 4 -9.18 4.66 -6.56
C ALA A 4 -9.63 4.37 -8.02
N GLU A 5 -10.83 4.82 -8.44
CA GLU A 5 -11.22 4.82 -9.88
C GLU A 5 -10.42 5.85 -10.68
N ARG A 6 -10.20 7.05 -10.13
CA ARG A 6 -9.35 8.07 -10.79
C ARG A 6 -7.91 7.58 -10.91
N TRP A 7 -7.35 6.99 -9.85
CA TRP A 7 -6.01 6.40 -9.87
C TRP A 7 -5.86 5.37 -10.98
N LEU A 8 -6.86 4.51 -11.21
CA LEU A 8 -6.82 3.51 -12.27
C LEU A 8 -6.80 4.16 -13.67
N GLN A 9 -7.58 5.24 -13.87
CA GLN A 9 -7.58 5.98 -15.13
C GLN A 9 -6.24 6.68 -15.41
N GLU A 10 -5.64 7.28 -14.39
CA GLU A 10 -4.38 8.02 -14.50
C GLU A 10 -3.19 7.10 -14.73
N THR A 11 -3.11 5.99 -13.98
CA THR A 11 -1.97 5.06 -14.03
C THR A 11 -2.07 4.04 -15.15
N LYS A 12 -3.29 3.78 -15.65
CA LYS A 12 -3.57 2.70 -16.63
C LYS A 12 -3.01 1.35 -16.16
N CYS A 13 -3.11 1.09 -14.86
CA CYS A 13 -2.58 -0.13 -14.23
C CYS A 13 -3.06 -1.37 -15.00
N PRO A 14 -2.15 -2.25 -15.46
CA PRO A 14 -2.53 -3.43 -16.25
C PRO A 14 -3.03 -4.59 -15.38
N PHE A 15 -2.86 -4.49 -14.06
CA PHE A 15 -3.22 -5.55 -13.13
C PHE A 15 -4.69 -5.47 -12.71
N PRO A 16 -5.31 -6.61 -12.33
CA PRO A 16 -6.63 -6.61 -11.74
C PRO A 16 -6.72 -5.66 -10.54
N TYR A 17 -7.81 -4.90 -10.52
CA TYR A 17 -8.07 -3.89 -9.51
C TYR A 17 -9.40 -4.22 -8.80
N TYR A 18 -9.36 -4.17 -7.47
CA TYR A 18 -10.52 -4.49 -6.63
C TYR A 18 -10.76 -3.37 -5.62
N ARG A 19 -12.03 -3.18 -5.28
CA ARG A 19 -12.44 -2.26 -4.21
C ARG A 19 -13.00 -3.05 -3.05
N ASP A 20 -12.66 -2.62 -1.84
CA ASP A 20 -13.21 -3.13 -0.59
C ASP A 20 -13.91 -1.96 0.16
N PRO A 21 -15.10 -1.51 -0.29
CA PRO A 21 -15.77 -0.35 0.31
C PRO A 21 -16.10 -0.55 1.80
N ALA A 22 -16.35 -1.80 2.21
CA ALA A 22 -16.64 -2.16 3.59
C ALA A 22 -15.37 -2.32 4.46
N ARG A 23 -14.18 -2.26 3.86
CA ARG A 23 -12.88 -2.52 4.52
C ARG A 23 -12.85 -3.89 5.21
N ALA A 24 -13.64 -4.85 4.72
CA ALA A 24 -13.74 -6.16 5.34
C ALA A 24 -12.44 -6.92 5.13
N LEU A 25 -11.96 -7.00 3.90
CA LEU A 25 -10.70 -7.66 3.55
C LEU A 25 -9.51 -6.93 4.20
N TYR A 26 -9.53 -5.60 4.18
CA TYR A 26 -8.56 -4.74 4.87
C TYR A 26 -8.38 -5.12 6.35
N CYS A 27 -9.49 -5.26 7.08
CA CYS A 27 -9.47 -5.65 8.49
C CYS A 27 -9.04 -7.11 8.69
N HIS A 28 -9.46 -8.05 7.82
CA HIS A 28 -9.04 -9.46 7.91
C HIS A 28 -7.54 -9.64 7.68
N PHE A 29 -6.92 -8.81 6.83
CA PHE A 29 -5.47 -8.77 6.68
C PHE A 29 -4.74 -8.17 7.90
N GLY A 30 -5.45 -7.65 8.90
CA GLY A 30 -4.89 -7.04 10.10
C GLY A 30 -4.30 -5.66 9.83
N LEU A 31 -4.69 -5.01 8.73
CA LEU A 31 -4.36 -3.60 8.49
C LEU A 31 -5.25 -2.71 9.35
N LYS A 32 -4.75 -1.51 9.64
CA LYS A 32 -5.42 -0.57 10.54
C LYS A 32 -5.17 0.86 10.13
N ARG A 33 -6.08 1.74 10.52
CA ARG A 33 -5.84 3.18 10.43
C ARG A 33 -4.87 3.61 11.53
N SER A 34 -4.00 4.58 11.28
CA SER A 34 -3.10 5.09 12.32
C SER A 34 -2.65 6.54 12.08
N ILE A 35 -3.14 7.45 12.91
CA ILE A 35 -2.70 8.86 12.92
C ILE A 35 -1.24 8.96 13.35
N LYS A 36 -0.87 8.28 14.45
CA LYS A 36 0.50 8.32 14.99
C LYS A 36 1.54 7.86 13.97
N ASN A 37 1.22 6.84 13.18
CA ASN A 37 2.15 6.30 12.19
C ASN A 37 2.25 7.16 10.93
N VAL A 38 1.23 7.97 10.64
CA VAL A 38 1.23 8.87 9.47
C VAL A 38 1.89 10.20 9.80
N TRP A 39 1.66 10.73 11.01
CA TRP A 39 2.13 12.06 11.42
C TRP A 39 3.36 12.02 12.33
N ASN A 40 4.13 10.93 12.31
CA ASN A 40 5.38 10.88 13.08
C ASN A 40 6.49 11.71 12.42
N THR A 41 7.52 12.02 13.19
CA THR A 41 8.63 12.86 12.76
C THR A 41 9.43 12.28 11.60
N SER A 42 9.57 10.95 11.49
CA SER A 42 10.32 10.33 10.39
C SER A 42 9.56 10.42 9.07
N THR A 43 8.24 10.24 9.08
CA THR A 43 7.36 10.42 7.93
C THR A 43 7.33 11.87 7.47
N LEU A 44 7.17 12.82 8.40
CA LEU A 44 7.23 14.26 8.08
C LEU A 44 8.59 14.65 7.49
N ARG A 45 9.69 14.16 8.08
CA ARG A 45 11.03 14.40 7.56
C ARG A 45 11.20 13.83 6.15
N PHE A 46 10.75 12.59 5.91
CA PHE A 46 10.85 11.95 4.60
C PHE A 46 10.16 12.78 3.52
N TYR A 47 8.87 13.11 3.71
CA TYR A 47 8.12 13.89 2.73
C TYR A 47 8.63 15.33 2.61
N GLY A 48 9.11 15.94 3.70
CA GLY A 48 9.76 17.25 3.66
C GLY A 48 11.04 17.23 2.82
N CYS A 49 11.86 16.20 2.95
CA CYS A 49 13.07 16.02 2.12
C CYS A 49 12.72 15.77 0.65
N GLU A 50 11.71 14.94 0.35
CA GLU A 50 11.28 14.69 -1.03
C GLU A 50 10.71 15.96 -1.67
N SER A 51 9.91 16.73 -0.92
CA SER A 51 9.42 18.04 -1.38
C SER A 51 10.56 19.02 -1.65
N ALA A 52 11.57 19.08 -0.77
CA ALA A 52 12.73 19.96 -0.95
C ALA A 52 13.60 19.58 -2.15
N LYS A 53 13.61 18.30 -2.56
CA LYS A 53 14.27 17.82 -3.79
C LYS A 53 13.46 18.11 -5.06
N GLY A 54 12.23 18.61 -4.93
CA GLY A 54 11.32 18.77 -6.07
C GLY A 54 10.71 17.46 -6.56
N THR A 55 10.79 16.37 -5.77
CA THR A 55 10.10 15.12 -6.09
C THR A 55 8.59 15.37 -6.09
N PRO A 56 7.86 15.07 -7.18
CA PRO A 56 6.41 15.17 -7.19
C PRO A 56 5.82 14.24 -6.13
N LEU A 57 5.11 14.81 -5.17
CA LEU A 57 4.37 14.04 -4.17
C LEU A 57 2.96 13.73 -4.69
N PRO A 58 2.34 12.62 -4.25
CA PRO A 58 0.95 12.33 -4.59
C PRO A 58 0.05 13.51 -4.20
N HIS A 59 -0.72 14.01 -5.16
CA HIS A 59 -1.65 15.10 -4.92
C HIS A 59 -2.97 14.55 -4.40
N SER A 60 -3.52 15.19 -3.37
CA SER A 60 -4.92 14.99 -3.00
C SER A 60 -5.81 15.52 -4.12
N TYR A 61 -6.80 14.74 -4.53
CA TYR A 61 -7.84 15.20 -5.43
C TYR A 61 -8.79 16.16 -4.71
N SER A 62 -9.00 17.37 -5.22
CA SER A 62 -9.81 18.40 -4.55
C SER A 62 -11.29 18.05 -4.45
N ASP A 63 -11.77 17.15 -5.30
CA ASP A 63 -13.15 16.67 -5.42
C ASP A 63 -13.37 15.29 -4.78
N ILE A 64 -12.35 14.71 -4.14
CA ILE A 64 -12.42 13.37 -3.56
C ILE A 64 -11.86 13.39 -2.14
N GLU A 65 -12.69 13.01 -1.17
CA GLU A 65 -12.25 12.76 0.20
C GLU A 65 -11.51 11.42 0.27
N ASP A 66 -10.22 11.48 0.62
CA ASP A 66 -9.37 10.30 0.82
C ASP A 66 -9.07 10.11 2.32
N ASP A 67 -8.70 8.90 2.73
CA ASP A 67 -8.35 8.57 4.11
C ASP A 67 -6.83 8.43 4.26
N PRO A 68 -6.09 9.53 4.52
CA PRO A 68 -4.63 9.49 4.65
C PRO A 68 -4.18 8.65 5.86
N HIS A 69 -5.10 8.26 6.75
CA HIS A 69 -4.78 7.44 7.91
C HIS A 69 -4.86 5.94 7.62
N GLN A 70 -5.38 5.53 6.46
CA GLN A 70 -5.44 4.14 6.05
C GLN A 70 -4.02 3.61 5.75
N MET A 71 -3.51 2.72 6.61
CA MET A 71 -2.17 2.15 6.43
C MET A 71 -2.17 1.09 5.32
N GLY A 72 -1.07 1.01 4.58
CA GLY A 72 -0.85 0.00 3.55
C GLY A 72 -0.26 -1.31 4.06
N GLY A 73 -0.09 -2.24 3.14
CA GLY A 73 0.64 -3.49 3.34
C GLY A 73 0.66 -4.31 2.06
N ASP A 74 1.56 -5.28 2.02
CA ASP A 74 1.86 -6.13 0.88
C ASP A 74 1.71 -7.59 1.32
N PHE A 75 1.03 -8.40 0.50
CA PHE A 75 0.69 -9.79 0.83
C PHE A 75 0.90 -10.66 -0.39
N ILE A 76 1.38 -11.89 -0.18
CA ILE A 76 1.46 -12.91 -1.22
C ILE A 76 0.65 -14.11 -0.76
N LEU A 77 -0.19 -14.59 -1.67
CA LEU A 77 -0.94 -15.83 -1.48
C LEU A 77 -0.40 -16.88 -2.45
N ASP A 78 -0.33 -18.13 -1.99
CA ASP A 78 -0.04 -19.28 -2.86
C ASP A 78 -1.29 -19.72 -3.66
N LYS A 79 -1.12 -20.76 -4.48
CA LYS A 79 -2.20 -21.35 -5.29
C LYS A 79 -3.36 -21.92 -4.47
N ASP A 80 -3.13 -22.24 -3.19
CA ASP A 80 -4.12 -22.78 -2.26
C ASP A 80 -4.73 -21.67 -1.38
N PHE A 81 -4.51 -20.40 -1.75
CA PHE A 81 -4.94 -19.19 -1.05
C PHE A 81 -4.38 -19.05 0.38
N LYS A 82 -3.24 -19.69 0.67
CA LYS A 82 -2.53 -19.48 1.93
C LYS A 82 -1.62 -18.28 1.81
N ILE A 83 -1.55 -17.50 2.88
CA ILE A 83 -0.66 -16.34 2.92
C ILE A 83 0.77 -16.82 3.20
N VAL A 84 1.67 -16.60 2.25
CA VAL A 84 3.10 -16.97 2.32
C VAL A 84 4.00 -15.78 2.62
N PHE A 85 3.50 -14.55 2.46
CA PHE A 85 4.20 -13.33 2.82
C PHE A 85 3.23 -12.29 3.38
N ILE A 86 3.66 -11.61 4.44
CA ILE A 86 2.91 -10.52 5.08
C ILE A 86 3.86 -9.38 5.42
N HIS A 87 3.65 -8.22 4.80
CA HIS A 87 4.25 -6.96 5.21
C HIS A 87 3.14 -5.96 5.56
N ARG A 88 2.96 -5.67 6.86
CA ARG A 88 2.03 -4.62 7.30
C ARG A 88 2.83 -3.34 7.52
N SER A 89 2.61 -2.32 6.68
CA SER A 89 3.37 -1.08 6.75
C SER A 89 3.21 -0.39 8.10
N LYS A 90 4.33 0.02 8.68
CA LYS A 90 4.40 0.77 9.95
C LYS A 90 4.32 2.28 9.74
N THR A 91 4.71 2.78 8.57
CA THR A 91 4.58 4.19 8.14
C THR A 91 4.11 4.27 6.69
N PRO A 92 3.65 5.43 6.19
CA PRO A 92 3.28 5.60 4.78
C PRO A 92 4.38 5.25 3.78
N SER A 93 5.65 5.45 4.15
CA SER A 93 6.82 5.15 3.32
C SER A 93 7.41 3.76 3.56
N ASP A 94 6.88 2.99 4.52
CA ASP A 94 7.35 1.63 4.82
C ASP A 94 6.80 0.65 3.78
N ARG A 95 7.68 0.14 2.93
CA ARG A 95 7.40 -0.87 1.91
C ARG A 95 8.49 -1.95 1.98
N PRO A 96 8.14 -3.23 1.70
CA PRO A 96 9.15 -4.26 1.59
C PRO A 96 10.07 -3.96 0.40
N VAL A 97 11.32 -4.39 0.48
CA VAL A 97 12.22 -4.27 -0.67
C VAL A 97 11.86 -5.32 -1.71
N VAL A 98 12.12 -5.02 -2.99
CA VAL A 98 11.73 -5.90 -4.10
C VAL A 98 12.32 -7.30 -3.93
N ASP A 99 13.56 -7.41 -3.44
CA ASP A 99 14.23 -8.69 -3.25
C ASP A 99 13.49 -9.58 -2.24
N GLU A 100 12.95 -9.02 -1.13
CA GLU A 100 12.16 -9.77 -0.15
C GLU A 100 10.88 -10.35 -0.77
N ILE A 101 10.22 -9.57 -1.64
CA ILE A 101 9.01 -10.02 -2.36
C ILE A 101 9.38 -11.17 -3.31
N LEU A 102 10.46 -11.02 -4.08
CA LEU A 102 10.90 -12.03 -5.05
C LEU A 102 11.35 -13.32 -4.38
N GLU A 103 12.02 -13.25 -3.24
CA GLU A 103 12.40 -14.42 -2.46
C GLU A 103 11.18 -15.19 -1.96
N ALA A 104 10.17 -14.49 -1.42
CA ALA A 104 8.94 -15.12 -0.98
C ALA A 104 8.17 -15.83 -2.12
N LEU A 105 8.26 -15.32 -3.35
CA LEU A 105 7.67 -15.97 -4.52
C LEU A 105 8.39 -17.28 -4.90
N LYS A 106 9.72 -17.34 -4.82
CA LYS A 106 10.49 -18.55 -5.17
C LYS A 106 10.09 -19.75 -4.31
N TYR A 107 9.93 -19.54 -3.00
CA TYR A 107 9.47 -20.58 -2.08
C TYR A 107 8.09 -21.14 -2.44
N THR A 108 7.25 -20.34 -3.09
CA THR A 108 5.91 -20.76 -3.52
C THR A 108 5.97 -21.67 -4.76
N ILE A 109 6.96 -21.47 -5.64
CA ILE A 109 7.11 -22.21 -6.90
C ILE A 109 7.90 -23.52 -6.68
N GLU A 110 8.84 -23.54 -5.74
CA GLU A 110 9.69 -24.71 -5.43
C GLU A 110 9.06 -25.73 -4.48
N SER A 111 7.91 -25.41 -3.87
CA SER A 111 7.18 -26.30 -2.96
C SER A 111 6.18 -27.23 -3.69
N ASP A 112 6.19 -27.22 -5.02
CA ASP A 112 5.47 -28.11 -5.94
C ASP A 112 6.40 -29.23 -6.47
#